data_AF-A0A4Q1QRE5-F1
#
_entry.id   AF-A0A4Q1QRE5-F1
#
_cell.length_a   1.000
_cell.length_b   1.000
_cell.length_c   1.000
_cell.angle_alpha   90.00
_cell.angle_beta   90.00
_cell.angle_gamma   90.00
#
_symmetry.space_group_name_H-M   'P 1'
#
loop_
_entity.id
_entity.type
_entity.pdbx_description
1 polymer ?
#
loop_
_entity_poly.entity_id
_entity_poly.type
_entity_poly.pdbx_seq_one_letter_code
_entity_poly.pdbx_strand_id
1 'polypeptide(L)'
;MSQPVHAPGAPKALNPLWIISLFLTVSEASAGTAATQTQGWLQAVLVLFSVIFPVGVASAFFAILVQRPYVLYAPKDYSKNPSVRDFVNALNTSRNRSVENMEASIRSAMEEVIPKMLDAKISALNKDAIVTEAIESAREDFRQRFIEISYSQMDQDMEPAQIPVGEDTGVQEFLNEAWSFTPEWIPPYTYGDKWVLVDQEKGRSYRKMGAHWARRHGKGESDDRLLYSTGISAGDVLQAVPLN
;
A
#
# COMPACT_ATOMS: atom_id res chain seq x y z
N MET A 1 -27.19 9.74 -45.44
CA MET A 1 -26.47 8.51 -45.01
C MET A 1 -24.99 8.87 -44.91
N SER A 2 -24.51 9.15 -43.70
CA SER A 2 -23.15 9.65 -43.48
C SER A 2 -22.31 8.51 -42.90
N GLN A 3 -21.24 8.13 -43.59
CA GLN A 3 -20.30 7.11 -43.12
C GLN A 3 -19.48 7.63 -41.93
N PRO A 4 -19.17 6.79 -40.93
CA PRO A 4 -18.24 7.16 -39.87
C PRO A 4 -16.79 7.12 -40.38
N VAL A 5 -16.08 8.23 -40.13
CA VAL A 5 -14.65 8.40 -40.40
C VAL A 5 -13.85 7.55 -39.42
N HIS A 6 -13.05 6.61 -39.92
CA HIS A 6 -12.09 5.85 -39.12
C HIS A 6 -10.97 6.77 -38.61
N ALA A 7 -10.85 6.89 -37.29
CA ALA A 7 -9.70 7.51 -36.65
C ALA A 7 -8.45 6.59 -36.80
N PRO A 8 -7.25 7.17 -37.03
CA PRO A 8 -6.02 6.39 -37.15
C PRO A 8 -5.66 5.73 -35.81
N GLY A 9 -5.29 4.45 -35.87
CA GLY A 9 -4.96 3.64 -34.70
C GLY A 9 -3.79 4.22 -33.89
N ALA A 10 -3.95 4.28 -32.57
CA ALA A 10 -2.92 4.70 -31.64
C ALA A 10 -1.65 3.83 -31.79
N PRO A 11 -0.44 4.42 -31.71
CA PRO A 11 0.80 3.67 -31.79
C PRO A 11 0.85 2.64 -30.66
N LYS A 12 1.03 1.36 -31.01
CA LYS A 12 1.25 0.27 -30.04
C LYS A 12 2.47 0.63 -29.20
N ALA A 13 2.25 1.04 -27.96
CA ALA A 13 3.29 1.07 -26.94
C ALA A 13 3.87 -0.35 -26.86
N LEU A 14 5.16 -0.49 -27.19
CA LEU A 14 5.83 -1.78 -27.19
C LEU A 14 5.79 -2.32 -25.76
N ASN A 15 5.00 -3.38 -25.57
CA ASN A 15 4.86 -4.06 -24.30
C ASN A 15 6.25 -4.51 -23.82
N PRO A 16 6.66 -4.21 -22.57
CA PRO A 16 7.98 -4.58 -22.02
C PRO A 16 8.37 -6.04 -22.25
N LEU A 17 7.37 -6.93 -22.34
CA LEU A 17 7.53 -8.35 -22.63
C LEU A 17 8.16 -8.62 -24.01
N TRP A 18 7.91 -7.75 -25.00
CA TRP A 18 8.49 -7.85 -26.34
C TRP A 18 9.98 -7.47 -26.35
N ILE A 19 10.37 -6.49 -25.53
CA ILE A 19 11.78 -6.07 -25.39
C ILE A 19 12.61 -7.20 -24.76
N ILE A 20 12.06 -7.85 -23.73
CA ILE A 20 12.73 -8.99 -23.07
C ILE A 20 12.90 -10.16 -24.05
N SER A 21 11.87 -10.49 -24.83
CA SER A 21 11.94 -11.53 -25.86
C SER A 21 12.97 -11.22 -26.96
N LEU A 22 13.06 -9.97 -27.41
CA LEU A 22 14.06 -9.52 -28.38
C LEU A 22 15.48 -9.68 -27.83
N PHE A 23 15.71 -9.23 -26.59
CA PHE A 23 17.02 -9.33 -25.95
C PHE A 23 17.46 -10.78 -25.74
N LEU A 24 16.56 -11.66 -25.33
CA LEU A 24 16.85 -13.09 -25.18
C LEU A 24 17.26 -13.71 -26.52
N THR A 25 16.51 -13.43 -27.58
CA THR A 25 16.78 -13.97 -28.93
C THR A 25 18.14 -13.51 -29.45
N VAL A 26 18.46 -12.21 -29.30
CA VAL A 26 19.76 -11.66 -29.75
C VAL A 26 20.91 -12.19 -28.90
N SER A 27 20.71 -12.37 -27.59
CA SER A 27 21.74 -12.92 -26.70
C SER A 27 22.03 -14.39 -27.01
N GLU A 28 21.00 -15.20 -27.26
CA GLU A 28 21.14 -16.60 -27.63
C GLU A 28 21.84 -16.75 -28.99
N ALA A 29 21.44 -15.96 -29.99
CA ALA A 29 22.07 -15.98 -31.31
C ALA A 29 23.55 -15.55 -31.25
N SER A 30 23.86 -14.53 -30.46
CA SER A 30 25.23 -14.04 -30.28
C SER A 30 26.11 -15.07 -29.55
N ALA A 31 25.59 -15.67 -28.48
CA ALA A 31 26.28 -16.72 -27.73
C ALA A 31 26.50 -17.98 -28.58
N GLY A 32 25.50 -18.41 -29.35
CA GLY A 32 25.61 -19.54 -30.27
C GLY A 32 26.62 -19.30 -31.41
N THR A 33 26.64 -18.09 -31.96
CA THR A 33 27.61 -17.71 -33.01
C THR A 33 29.04 -17.63 -32.45
N ALA A 34 29.21 -17.05 -31.27
CA ALA A 34 30.51 -16.98 -30.60
C ALA A 34 31.04 -18.38 -30.26
N ALA A 35 30.17 -19.27 -29.77
CA ALA A 35 30.53 -20.63 -29.40
C ALA A 35 30.95 -21.51 -30.59
N THR A 36 30.42 -21.24 -31.78
CA THR A 36 30.72 -22.03 -33.00
C THR A 36 31.97 -21.56 -33.74
N GLN A 37 32.34 -20.27 -33.62
CA GLN A 37 33.45 -19.69 -34.38
C GLN A 37 34.74 -19.49 -33.58
N THR A 38 34.73 -19.76 -32.27
CA THR A 38 35.93 -19.60 -31.43
C THR A 38 36.32 -20.91 -30.77
N GLN A 39 37.64 -21.18 -30.74
CA GLN A 39 38.23 -22.30 -30.02
C GLN A 39 39.24 -21.78 -29.01
N GLY A 40 39.32 -22.46 -27.87
CA GLY A 40 40.29 -22.16 -26.81
C GLY A 40 39.85 -21.02 -25.89
N TRP A 41 40.81 -20.31 -25.33
CA TRP A 41 40.59 -19.33 -24.25
C TRP A 41 39.68 -18.14 -24.68
N LEU A 42 39.66 -17.80 -25.96
CA LEU A 42 38.86 -16.69 -26.49
C LEU A 42 37.35 -16.99 -26.40
N GLN A 43 36.96 -18.25 -26.56
CA GLN A 43 35.58 -18.71 -26.40
C GLN A 43 35.10 -18.52 -24.96
N ALA A 44 35.94 -18.83 -23.98
CA ALA A 44 35.62 -18.65 -22.57
C ALA A 44 35.41 -17.18 -22.21
N VAL A 45 36.24 -16.27 -22.74
CA VAL A 45 36.11 -14.82 -22.52
C VAL A 45 34.81 -14.29 -23.13
N LEU A 46 34.45 -14.73 -24.34
CA LEU A 46 33.22 -14.30 -25.02
C LEU A 46 31.96 -14.81 -24.32
N VAL A 47 31.95 -16.07 -23.89
CA VAL A 47 30.84 -16.64 -23.10
C VAL A 47 30.70 -15.91 -21.76
N LEU A 48 31.81 -15.68 -21.07
CA LEU A 48 31.81 -14.97 -19.79
C LEU A 48 31.29 -13.54 -19.93
N PHE A 49 31.74 -12.81 -20.95
CA PHE A 49 31.24 -11.47 -21.26
C PHE A 49 29.74 -11.47 -21.58
N SER A 50 29.30 -12.43 -22.41
CA SER A 50 27.90 -12.55 -22.84
C SER A 50 26.94 -12.86 -21.70
N VAL A 51 27.41 -13.46 -20.60
CA VAL A 51 26.60 -13.74 -19.40
C VAL A 51 26.68 -12.58 -18.41
N ILE A 52 27.88 -12.08 -18.12
CA ILE A 52 28.09 -11.03 -17.10
C ILE A 52 27.43 -9.71 -17.54
N PHE A 53 27.51 -9.36 -18.82
CA PHE A 53 26.98 -8.08 -19.32
C PHE A 53 25.47 -7.93 -19.08
N PRO A 54 24.58 -8.83 -19.54
CA PRO A 54 23.14 -8.71 -19.29
C PRO A 54 22.78 -8.84 -17.81
N VAL A 55 23.49 -9.68 -17.04
CA VAL A 55 23.29 -9.77 -15.58
C VAL A 55 23.64 -8.45 -14.89
N GLY A 56 24.74 -7.81 -15.29
CA GLY A 56 25.16 -6.52 -14.77
C GLY A 56 24.18 -5.40 -15.11
N VAL A 57 23.70 -5.35 -16.36
CA VAL A 57 22.68 -4.38 -16.80
C VAL A 57 21.37 -4.59 -16.06
N ALA A 58 20.91 -5.83 -15.92
CA ALA A 58 19.69 -6.15 -15.15
C ALA A 58 19.85 -5.78 -13.68
N SER A 59 20.97 -6.12 -13.05
CA SER A 59 21.24 -5.79 -11.65
C SER A 59 21.29 -4.27 -11.43
N ALA A 60 21.94 -3.53 -12.32
CA ALA A 60 21.96 -2.07 -12.28
C ALA A 60 20.55 -1.48 -12.45
N PHE A 61 19.76 -2.02 -13.37
CA PHE A 61 18.37 -1.64 -13.55
C PHE A 61 17.56 -1.85 -12.26
N PHE A 62 17.60 -3.05 -11.66
CA PHE A 62 16.91 -3.34 -10.39
C PHE A 62 17.43 -2.50 -9.23
N ALA A 63 18.74 -2.24 -9.15
CA ALA A 63 19.31 -1.36 -8.13
C ALA A 63 18.76 0.07 -8.26
N ILE A 64 18.61 0.58 -9.49
CA ILE A 64 17.96 1.86 -9.76
C ILE A 64 16.47 1.81 -9.35
N LEU A 65 15.77 0.69 -9.57
CA LEU A 65 14.38 0.54 -9.15
C LEU A 65 14.21 0.62 -7.64
N VAL A 66 15.08 -0.07 -6.89
CA VAL A 66 15.06 -0.04 -5.43
C VAL A 66 15.34 1.37 -4.91
N GLN A 67 16.25 2.11 -5.55
CA GLN A 67 16.60 3.47 -5.10
C GLN A 67 15.63 4.55 -5.59
N ARG A 68 14.97 4.36 -6.75
CA ARG A 68 14.13 5.38 -7.40
C ARG A 68 12.90 4.75 -8.08
N PRO A 69 11.93 4.22 -7.30
CA PRO A 69 10.72 3.60 -7.85
C PRO A 69 9.86 4.58 -8.69
N TYR A 70 9.98 5.89 -8.46
CA TYR A 70 9.24 6.95 -9.17
C TYR A 70 9.66 7.21 -10.63
N VAL A 71 10.75 6.62 -11.13
CA VAL A 71 11.30 6.92 -12.47
C VAL A 71 10.68 6.04 -13.58
N LEU A 72 10.00 4.95 -13.22
CA LEU A 72 9.42 4.01 -14.20
C LEU A 72 8.06 4.39 -14.76
N TYR A 73 7.40 5.40 -14.20
CA TYR A 73 6.09 5.83 -14.67
C TYR A 73 6.19 7.27 -15.18
N ALA A 74 6.08 7.45 -16.49
CA ALA A 74 5.95 8.79 -17.01
C ALA A 74 4.56 9.33 -16.59
N PRO A 75 4.42 10.61 -16.19
CA PRO A 75 3.13 11.20 -15.80
C PRO A 75 1.98 10.96 -16.81
N LYS A 76 2.35 10.80 -18.08
CA LYS A 76 1.49 10.46 -19.21
C LYS A 76 0.88 9.04 -19.18
N ASP A 77 1.52 8.08 -18.52
CA ASP A 77 0.97 6.72 -18.33
C ASP A 77 -0.12 6.69 -17.24
N TYR A 78 -0.24 7.77 -16.46
CA TYR A 78 -1.35 8.02 -15.54
C TYR A 78 -2.53 8.77 -16.20
N SER A 79 -2.48 9.05 -17.50
CA SER A 79 -3.40 10.01 -18.14
C SER A 79 -4.52 9.36 -18.96
N LYS A 80 -5.62 9.03 -18.28
CA LYS A 80 -6.94 9.55 -18.65
C LYS A 80 -7.62 10.04 -17.36
N ASN A 81 -7.12 11.18 -16.87
CA ASN A 81 -7.66 11.95 -15.74
C ASN A 81 -8.22 11.14 -14.56
N PRO A 82 -7.39 10.53 -13.69
CA PRO A 82 -7.77 10.35 -12.31
C PRO A 82 -7.40 11.62 -11.56
N SER A 83 -8.39 12.27 -10.95
CA SER A 83 -8.11 13.23 -9.90
C SER A 83 -7.28 12.54 -8.81
N VAL A 84 -6.52 13.29 -8.00
CA VAL A 84 -5.84 12.72 -6.82
C VAL A 84 -6.83 11.92 -5.94
N ARG A 85 -8.10 12.33 -5.95
CA ARG A 85 -9.22 11.62 -5.30
C ARG A 85 -9.54 10.27 -5.92
N ASP A 86 -9.39 10.07 -7.24
CA ASP A 86 -9.60 8.76 -7.87
C ASP A 86 -8.45 7.79 -7.59
N PHE A 87 -7.22 8.29 -7.46
CA PHE A 87 -6.08 7.47 -7.02
C PHE A 87 -6.22 7.10 -5.53
N VAL A 88 -6.57 8.06 -4.68
CA VAL A 88 -6.82 7.83 -3.25
C VAL A 88 -8.08 6.98 -3.04
N ASN A 89 -9.16 7.17 -3.80
CA ASN A 89 -10.33 6.29 -3.76
C ASN A 89 -10.04 4.91 -4.32
N ALA A 90 -9.20 4.76 -5.35
CA ALA A 90 -8.80 3.43 -5.82
C ALA A 90 -7.93 2.71 -4.79
N LEU A 91 -7.04 3.42 -4.09
CA LEU A 91 -6.25 2.88 -2.98
C LEU A 91 -7.11 2.57 -1.74
N ASN A 92 -8.00 3.48 -1.32
CA ASN A 92 -8.90 3.29 -0.17
C ASN A 92 -9.99 2.26 -0.44
N THR A 93 -10.55 2.24 -1.65
CA THR A 93 -11.47 1.18 -2.08
C THR A 93 -10.73 -0.15 -2.21
N SER A 94 -9.48 -0.16 -2.67
CA SER A 94 -8.66 -1.38 -2.67
C SER A 94 -8.24 -1.79 -1.26
N ARG A 95 -8.21 -0.89 -0.26
CA ARG A 95 -7.88 -1.19 1.14
C ARG A 95 -9.10 -1.71 1.91
N ASN A 96 -10.28 -1.09 1.73
CA ASN A 96 -11.55 -1.60 2.28
C ASN A 96 -11.99 -2.90 1.60
N ARG A 97 -11.86 -3.00 0.26
CA ARG A 97 -12.02 -4.30 -0.42
C ARG A 97 -10.88 -5.26 -0.09
N SER A 98 -9.68 -4.80 0.29
CA SER A 98 -8.63 -5.73 0.74
C SER A 98 -9.01 -6.33 2.09
N VAL A 99 -9.73 -5.64 2.99
CA VAL A 99 -10.21 -6.26 4.23
C VAL A 99 -11.34 -7.24 3.94
N GLU A 100 -12.32 -6.86 3.13
CA GLU A 100 -13.48 -7.72 2.80
C GLU A 100 -13.11 -8.89 1.87
N ASN A 101 -12.22 -8.68 0.88
CA ASN A 101 -11.69 -9.74 0.02
C ASN A 101 -10.64 -10.60 0.72
N MET A 102 -9.88 -10.06 1.69
CA MET A 102 -8.99 -10.86 2.53
C MET A 102 -9.79 -11.67 3.53
N GLU A 103 -10.90 -11.15 4.07
CA GLU A 103 -11.86 -11.92 4.87
C GLU A 103 -12.50 -13.04 4.04
N ALA A 104 -12.92 -12.76 2.80
CA ALA A 104 -13.42 -13.78 1.87
C ALA A 104 -12.33 -14.80 1.48
N SER A 105 -11.08 -14.36 1.31
CA SER A 105 -9.95 -15.25 0.96
C SER A 105 -9.47 -16.08 2.15
N ILE A 106 -9.49 -15.53 3.37
CA ILE A 106 -9.21 -16.24 4.62
C ILE A 106 -10.33 -17.25 4.90
N ARG A 107 -11.59 -16.86 4.72
CA ARG A 107 -12.75 -17.77 4.84
C ARG A 107 -12.65 -18.91 3.83
N SER A 108 -12.37 -18.62 2.57
CA SER A 108 -12.22 -19.62 1.50
C SER A 108 -11.02 -20.55 1.75
N ALA A 109 -9.86 -20.00 2.16
CA ALA A 109 -8.68 -20.79 2.50
C ALA A 109 -8.90 -21.65 3.75
N MET A 110 -9.65 -21.16 4.75
CA MET A 110 -10.00 -21.95 5.93
C MET A 110 -11.05 -23.02 5.61
N GLU A 111 -12.07 -22.74 4.80
CA GLU A 111 -13.03 -23.74 4.33
C GLU A 111 -12.37 -24.86 3.50
N GLU A 112 -11.27 -24.57 2.80
CA GLU A 112 -10.50 -25.58 2.05
C GLU A 112 -9.56 -26.41 2.94
N VAL A 113 -9.01 -25.82 4.02
CA VAL A 113 -8.08 -26.50 4.94
C VAL A 113 -8.82 -27.27 6.04
N ILE A 114 -10.01 -26.83 6.45
CA ILE A 114 -10.86 -27.45 7.47
C ILE A 114 -11.20 -28.93 7.14
N PRO A 115 -11.62 -29.34 5.93
CA PRO A 115 -11.88 -30.74 5.66
C PRO A 115 -10.60 -31.61 5.70
N LYS A 116 -9.41 -31.05 5.47
CA LYS A 116 -8.13 -31.78 5.53
C LYS A 116 -7.61 -31.98 6.96
N MET A 117 -8.01 -31.16 7.92
CA MET A 117 -7.63 -31.33 9.34
C MET A 117 -8.72 -31.96 10.21
N LEU A 118 -10.01 -31.86 9.81
CA LEU A 118 -11.13 -32.37 10.62
C LEU A 118 -11.59 -33.81 10.31
N ASP A 119 -10.92 -34.54 9.42
CA ASP A 119 -11.12 -35.99 9.31
C ASP A 119 -10.36 -36.76 10.41
N ALA A 120 -9.46 -36.11 11.15
CA ALA A 120 -8.64 -36.78 12.17
C ALA A 120 -9.22 -36.77 13.58
N LYS A 121 -10.21 -35.93 13.91
CA LYS A 121 -10.98 -35.96 15.17
C LYS A 121 -11.92 -34.75 15.21
N ILE A 122 -13.14 -34.97 15.72
CA ILE A 122 -14.16 -34.01 16.16
C ILE A 122 -15.40 -33.96 15.25
N SER A 123 -16.47 -34.52 15.81
CA SER A 123 -17.86 -34.53 15.35
C SER A 123 -18.35 -33.14 14.94
N ALA A 124 -19.20 -33.11 13.92
CA ALA A 124 -19.77 -31.93 13.26
C ALA A 124 -20.56 -30.94 14.16
N LEU A 125 -20.68 -31.19 15.47
CA LEU A 125 -21.45 -30.37 16.41
C LEU A 125 -20.65 -29.24 17.09
N ASN A 126 -19.31 -29.23 17.00
CA ASN A 126 -18.47 -28.17 17.58
C ASN A 126 -17.73 -27.32 16.53
N LYS A 127 -17.93 -27.56 15.23
CA LYS A 127 -17.21 -26.83 14.18
C LYS A 127 -17.55 -25.35 14.19
N ASP A 128 -18.83 -25.01 14.28
CA ASP A 128 -19.30 -23.62 14.21
C ASP A 128 -18.87 -22.79 15.42
N ALA A 129 -18.87 -23.41 16.62
CA ALA A 129 -18.41 -22.77 17.84
C ALA A 129 -16.90 -22.50 17.82
N ILE A 130 -16.09 -23.48 17.40
CA ILE A 130 -14.63 -23.34 17.27
C ILE A 130 -14.27 -22.31 16.19
N VAL A 131 -15.00 -22.29 15.08
CA VAL A 131 -14.80 -21.31 14.00
C VAL A 131 -15.17 -19.91 14.47
N THR A 132 -16.27 -19.75 15.21
CA THR A 132 -16.68 -18.44 15.75
C THR A 132 -15.68 -17.92 16.78
N GLU A 133 -15.18 -18.78 17.66
CA GLU A 133 -14.14 -18.43 18.63
C GLU A 133 -12.82 -18.02 17.95
N ALA A 134 -12.39 -18.76 16.92
CA ALA A 134 -11.20 -18.42 16.15
C ALA A 134 -11.35 -17.10 15.38
N ILE A 135 -12.54 -16.83 14.82
CA ILE A 135 -12.85 -15.57 14.14
C ILE A 135 -12.84 -14.41 15.13
N GLU A 136 -13.44 -14.56 16.30
CA GLU A 136 -13.45 -13.51 17.33
C GLU A 136 -12.04 -13.26 17.89
N SER A 137 -11.23 -14.30 18.11
CA SER A 137 -9.82 -14.14 18.50
C SER A 137 -9.01 -13.42 17.43
N ALA A 138 -9.20 -13.77 16.15
CA ALA A 138 -8.53 -13.10 15.04
C ALA A 138 -8.97 -11.65 14.88
N ARG A 139 -10.26 -11.36 15.10
CA ARG A 139 -10.82 -10.01 15.10
C ARG A 139 -10.24 -9.16 16.24
N GLU A 140 -10.04 -9.75 17.41
CA GLU A 140 -9.46 -9.06 18.56
C GLU A 140 -7.99 -8.71 18.33
N ASP A 141 -7.19 -9.67 17.85
CA ASP A 141 -5.80 -9.44 17.44
C ASP A 141 -5.70 -8.40 16.32
N PHE A 142 -6.72 -8.35 15.44
CA PHE A 142 -6.79 -7.35 14.38
C PHE A 142 -7.10 -5.97 14.97
N ARG A 143 -8.10 -5.83 15.84
CA ARG A 143 -8.46 -4.56 16.52
C ARG A 143 -7.28 -3.95 17.26
N GLN A 144 -6.41 -4.78 17.85
CA GLN A 144 -5.19 -4.34 18.52
C GLN A 144 -4.11 -3.75 17.58
N ARG A 145 -4.37 -3.64 16.28
CA ARG A 145 -3.45 -3.04 15.29
C ARG A 145 -4.00 -1.79 14.61
N PHE A 146 -5.23 -1.38 14.93
CA PHE A 146 -5.84 -0.20 14.31
C PHE A 146 -6.25 0.81 15.37
N ILE A 147 -6.29 2.07 14.95
CA ILE A 147 -6.97 3.13 15.67
C ILE A 147 -8.21 3.48 14.85
N GLU A 148 -9.36 3.51 15.50
CA GLU A 148 -10.60 3.93 14.87
C GLU A 148 -10.76 5.45 15.06
N ILE A 149 -11.06 6.18 13.98
CA ILE A 149 -11.31 7.61 14.00
C ILE A 149 -12.69 7.90 13.43
N SER A 150 -13.58 8.40 14.27
CA SER A 150 -14.89 8.91 13.86
C SER A 150 -14.80 10.38 13.43
N TYR A 151 -15.33 10.70 12.25
CA TYR A 151 -15.41 12.06 11.71
C TYR A 151 -16.80 12.70 11.85
N SER A 152 -17.70 12.05 12.58
CA SER A 152 -19.11 12.44 12.78
C SER A 152 -19.34 13.89 13.25
N GLN A 153 -18.36 14.50 13.93
CA GLN A 153 -18.44 15.91 14.39
C GLN A 153 -18.05 16.92 13.31
N MET A 154 -17.39 16.48 12.24
CA MET A 154 -17.05 17.29 11.08
C MET A 154 -18.07 17.12 9.96
N ASP A 155 -18.52 15.88 9.76
CA ASP A 155 -19.51 15.50 8.77
C ASP A 155 -20.23 14.22 9.27
N GLN A 156 -21.56 14.30 9.42
CA GLN A 156 -22.36 13.23 10.02
C GLN A 156 -22.45 11.98 9.14
N ASP A 157 -22.28 12.14 7.83
CA ASP A 157 -22.41 11.07 6.85
C ASP A 157 -21.09 10.30 6.61
N MET A 158 -20.02 10.67 7.34
CA MET A 158 -18.72 10.02 7.21
C MET A 158 -18.59 8.78 8.08
N GLU A 159 -18.29 7.66 7.43
CA GLU A 159 -17.93 6.41 8.08
C GLU A 159 -16.63 6.55 8.91
N PRO A 160 -16.51 5.86 10.04
CA PRO A 160 -15.27 5.79 10.79
C PRO A 160 -14.12 5.22 9.95
N ALA A 161 -12.93 5.82 10.06
CA ALA A 161 -11.73 5.30 9.42
C ALA A 161 -10.95 4.40 10.39
N GLN A 162 -10.43 3.28 9.91
CA GLN A 162 -9.51 2.42 10.65
C GLN A 162 -8.10 2.60 10.12
N ILE A 163 -7.22 3.13 10.97
CA ILE A 163 -5.84 3.44 10.61
C ILE A 163 -4.91 2.39 11.24
N PRO A 164 -4.16 1.61 10.44
CA PRO A 164 -3.21 0.66 10.98
C PRO A 164 -2.06 1.40 11.67
N VAL A 165 -1.67 0.93 12.84
CA VAL A 165 -0.55 1.46 13.62
C VAL A 165 0.33 0.34 14.17
N GLY A 166 1.63 0.60 14.21
CA GLY A 166 2.66 -0.25 14.80
C GLY A 166 3.45 0.49 15.88
N GLU A 167 4.40 -0.22 16.50
CA GLU A 167 5.27 0.35 17.54
C GLU A 167 6.20 1.46 17.00
N ASP A 168 6.47 1.44 15.70
CA ASP A 168 7.33 2.37 14.98
C ASP A 168 6.56 3.50 14.28
N THR A 169 5.22 3.51 14.35
CA THR A 169 4.41 4.54 13.69
C THR A 169 4.70 5.92 14.26
N GLY A 170 5.12 6.83 13.38
CA GLY A 170 5.36 8.23 13.72
C GLY A 170 4.07 9.04 13.82
N VAL A 171 4.09 10.10 14.64
CA VAL A 171 2.97 11.05 14.75
C VAL A 171 2.64 11.68 13.41
N GLN A 172 3.66 12.11 12.65
CA GLN A 172 3.44 12.73 11.35
C GLN A 172 2.75 11.78 10.35
N GLU A 173 3.20 10.52 10.29
CA GLU A 173 2.62 9.49 9.43
C GLU A 173 1.16 9.24 9.79
N PHE A 174 0.88 9.02 11.07
CA PHE A 174 -0.48 8.81 11.57
C PHE A 174 -1.41 10.00 11.27
N LEU A 175 -0.94 11.24 11.50
CA LEU A 175 -1.74 12.43 11.24
C LEU A 175 -1.96 12.70 9.76
N ASN A 176 -1.00 12.37 8.90
CA ASN A 176 -1.16 12.47 7.44
C ASN A 176 -2.23 11.48 6.96
N GLU A 177 -2.19 10.25 7.47
CA GLU A 177 -3.19 9.23 7.17
C GLU A 177 -4.57 9.66 7.67
N ALA A 178 -4.68 10.11 8.92
CA ALA A 178 -5.94 10.62 9.48
C ALA A 178 -6.50 11.80 8.67
N TRP A 179 -5.63 12.75 8.28
CA TRP A 179 -6.04 13.88 7.45
C TRP A 179 -6.61 13.44 6.08
N SER A 180 -6.13 12.33 5.50
CA SER A 180 -6.63 11.83 4.21
C SER A 180 -8.11 11.45 4.23
N PHE A 181 -8.67 11.20 5.42
CA PHE A 181 -10.08 10.93 5.66
C PHE A 181 -10.86 12.14 6.17
N THR A 182 -10.25 13.32 6.32
CA THR A 182 -10.98 14.53 6.75
C THR A 182 -11.79 15.13 5.59
N PRO A 183 -12.87 15.87 5.87
CA PRO A 183 -13.60 16.61 4.84
C PRO A 183 -12.72 17.61 4.08
N GLU A 184 -13.09 17.91 2.83
CA GLU A 184 -12.32 18.76 1.93
C GLU A 184 -12.05 20.18 2.44
N TRP A 185 -12.89 20.68 3.35
CA TRP A 185 -12.76 22.01 3.92
C TRP A 185 -11.67 22.10 5.00
N ILE A 186 -11.12 20.96 5.46
CA ILE A 186 -9.99 20.89 6.39
C ILE A 186 -8.68 20.97 5.60
N PRO A 187 -7.92 22.08 5.67
CA PRO A 187 -6.68 22.19 4.92
C PRO A 187 -5.59 21.26 5.47
N PRO A 188 -4.62 20.82 4.64
CA PRO A 188 -3.50 20.02 5.11
C PRO A 188 -2.66 20.77 6.15
N TYR A 189 -1.98 20.02 7.03
CA TYR A 189 -1.09 20.55 8.08
C TYR A 189 -1.76 21.48 9.11
N THR A 190 -3.09 21.41 9.24
CA THR A 190 -3.86 22.23 10.20
C THR A 190 -4.22 21.50 11.50
N TYR A 191 -3.61 20.34 11.76
CA TYR A 191 -3.82 19.61 13.02
C TYR A 191 -3.36 20.44 14.23
N GLY A 192 -4.23 20.54 15.23
CA GLY A 192 -4.04 21.38 16.42
C GLY A 192 -4.52 22.83 16.26
N ASP A 193 -4.75 23.28 15.02
CA ASP A 193 -5.22 24.63 14.70
C ASP A 193 -6.69 24.63 14.22
N LYS A 194 -7.05 23.75 13.27
CA LYS A 194 -8.41 23.63 12.70
C LYS A 194 -9.16 22.40 13.15
N TRP A 195 -8.46 21.40 13.65
CA TRP A 195 -9.06 20.17 14.15
C TRP A 195 -8.12 19.43 15.10
N VAL A 196 -8.69 18.57 15.92
CA VAL A 196 -7.99 17.76 16.92
C VAL A 196 -8.61 16.38 17.03
N LEU A 197 -7.84 15.43 17.54
CA LEU A 197 -8.35 14.13 17.97
C LEU A 197 -8.68 14.17 19.45
N VAL A 198 -9.82 13.57 19.80
CA VAL A 198 -10.29 13.43 21.17
C VAL A 198 -10.53 11.95 21.43
N ASP A 199 -9.97 11.44 22.52
CA ASP A 199 -10.26 10.09 23.01
C ASP A 199 -11.74 10.00 23.41
N GLN A 200 -12.51 9.09 22.82
CA GLN A 200 -13.94 8.98 23.12
C GLN A 200 -14.21 8.47 24.54
N GLU A 201 -13.37 7.57 25.05
CA GLU A 201 -13.54 6.99 26.38
C GLU A 201 -13.02 7.92 27.47
N LYS A 202 -11.83 8.49 27.25
CA LYS A 202 -11.11 9.29 28.26
C LYS A 202 -11.47 10.78 28.19
N GLY A 203 -12.15 11.22 27.13
CA GLY A 203 -12.46 12.64 26.87
C GLY A 203 -11.22 13.51 26.67
N ARG A 204 -10.04 12.90 26.48
CA ARG A 204 -8.75 13.60 26.42
C ARG A 204 -8.52 14.12 25.01
N SER A 205 -8.28 15.44 24.89
CA SER A 205 -7.91 16.07 23.62
C SER A 205 -6.40 16.01 23.37
N TYR A 206 -5.99 15.51 22.20
CA TYR A 206 -4.59 15.36 21.79
C TYR A 206 -4.06 16.58 21.02
N ARG A 207 -4.16 17.78 21.61
CA ARG A 207 -3.67 19.03 20.99
C ARG A 207 -2.15 19.19 20.89
N LYS A 208 -1.40 18.37 21.64
CA LYS A 208 0.05 18.53 21.83
C LYS A 208 0.85 17.60 20.90
N MET A 209 0.47 17.54 19.63
CA MET A 209 1.15 16.77 18.60
C MET A 209 0.98 17.38 17.19
N GLY A 210 1.75 16.90 16.23
CA GLY A 210 1.74 17.37 14.84
C GLY A 210 2.49 18.69 14.63
N ALA A 211 2.25 19.32 13.48
CA ALA A 211 2.95 20.54 13.04
C ALA A 211 2.88 21.69 14.06
N HIS A 212 1.75 21.85 14.75
CA HIS A 212 1.61 22.85 15.81
C HIS A 212 2.57 22.60 16.99
N TRP A 213 2.73 21.35 17.42
CA TRP A 213 3.70 20.98 18.46
C TRP A 213 5.14 21.16 17.97
N ALA A 214 5.45 20.70 16.75
CA ALA A 214 6.78 20.77 16.16
C ALA A 214 7.30 22.22 16.07
N ARG A 215 6.45 23.15 15.60
CA ARG A 215 6.77 24.58 15.52
C ARG A 215 7.11 25.18 16.89
N ARG A 216 6.34 24.84 17.93
CA ARG A 216 6.58 25.32 19.31
C ARG A 216 7.89 24.80 19.92
N HIS A 217 8.42 23.69 19.42
CA HIS A 217 9.66 23.08 19.93
C HIS A 217 10.85 23.27 18.97
N GLY A 218 10.73 24.15 17.98
CA GLY A 218 11.82 24.46 17.04
C GLY A 218 12.19 23.30 16.11
N LYS A 219 11.26 22.36 15.87
CA LYS A 219 11.46 21.17 15.01
C LYS A 219 10.96 21.35 13.56
N GLY A 220 10.50 22.55 13.21
CA GLY A 220 9.91 22.82 11.89
C GLY A 220 8.44 22.40 11.84
N GLU A 221 8.05 21.71 10.76
CA GLU A 221 6.66 21.32 10.50
C GLU A 221 6.35 19.84 10.76
N SER A 222 7.38 19.01 10.99
CA SER A 222 7.23 17.57 11.23
C SER A 222 7.32 17.22 12.70
N ASP A 223 6.37 16.41 13.18
CA ASP A 223 6.43 15.77 14.49
C ASP A 223 6.95 14.33 14.34
N ASP A 224 8.27 14.17 14.47
CA ASP A 224 8.97 12.89 14.28
C ASP A 224 8.92 11.97 15.52
N ARG A 225 8.09 12.31 16.52
CA ARG A 225 7.90 11.46 17.69
C ARG A 225 7.12 10.21 17.31
N LEU A 226 7.31 9.15 18.09
CA LEU A 226 6.52 7.93 17.98
C LEU A 226 5.11 8.17 18.54
N LEU A 227 4.09 7.59 17.90
CA LEU A 227 2.69 7.83 18.23
C LEU A 227 2.37 7.50 19.70
N TYR A 228 2.87 6.36 20.19
CA TYR A 228 2.68 5.94 21.58
C TYR A 228 3.18 6.95 22.61
N SER A 229 4.18 7.77 22.27
CA SER A 229 4.72 8.80 23.17
C SER A 229 3.73 9.94 23.44
N THR A 230 2.69 10.05 22.61
CA THR A 230 1.59 11.02 22.78
C THR A 230 0.49 10.51 23.72
N GLY A 231 0.53 9.21 24.05
CA GLY A 231 -0.50 8.51 24.81
C GLY A 231 -1.62 7.91 23.95
N ILE A 232 -1.49 7.95 22.62
CA ILE A 232 -2.36 7.25 21.67
C ILE A 232 -1.76 5.87 21.39
N SER A 233 -2.57 4.82 21.54
CA SER A 233 -2.15 3.44 21.33
C SER A 233 -3.10 2.72 20.38
N ALA A 234 -2.65 1.59 19.83
CA ALA A 234 -3.52 0.73 19.04
C ALA A 234 -4.73 0.26 19.87
N GLY A 235 -5.88 0.14 19.22
CA GLY A 235 -7.17 -0.14 19.85
C GLY A 235 -7.91 1.10 20.37
N ASP A 236 -7.27 2.29 20.43
CA ASP A 236 -7.97 3.50 20.83
C ASP A 236 -9.07 3.88 19.82
N VAL A 237 -10.20 4.36 20.35
CA VAL A 237 -11.30 4.95 19.57
C VAL A 237 -11.27 6.46 19.74
N LEU A 238 -11.00 7.16 18.65
CA LEU A 238 -10.82 8.61 18.61
C LEU A 238 -11.96 9.28 17.85
N GLN A 239 -12.20 10.54 18.17
CA GLN A 239 -13.12 11.42 17.47
C GLN A 239 -12.36 12.61 16.91
N ALA A 240 -12.49 12.86 15.61
CA ALA A 240 -11.98 14.06 14.97
C ALA A 240 -12.98 15.19 15.21
N VAL A 241 -12.53 16.23 15.91
CA VAL A 241 -13.36 17.38 16.30
C VAL A 241 -12.81 18.65 15.66
N PRO A 242 -13.65 19.46 15.00
CA PRO A 242 -13.21 20.73 14.44
C PRO A 242 -12.95 21.76 15.54
N LEU A 243 -11.99 22.63 15.30
CA LEU A 243 -11.67 23.78 16.15
C LEU A 243 -12.21 25.05 15.49
N ASN A 244 -12.96 25.83 16.27
CA ASN A 244 -13.44 27.16 15.88
C ASN A 244 -12.32 28.20 15.98
#